data_AF-A0A968BVR8-F1
#
_entry.id   AF-A0A968BVR8-F1
#
_cell.length_a   1.000
_cell.length_b   1.000
_cell.length_c   1.000
_cell.angle_alpha   90.00
_cell.angle_beta   90.00
_cell.angle_gamma   90.00
#
_symmetry.space_group_name_H-M   'P 1'
#
loop_
_entity.id
_entity.type
_entity.pdbx_description
1 polymer ?
#
loop_
_entity_poly.entity_id
_entity_poly.type
_entity_poly.pdbx_seq_one_letter_code
_entity_poly.pdbx_strand_id
1 'polypeptide(L)'
;MGASQVINYSYPDPTYRVQIVVGVAYGSDFDQVRCVIHDAVRGVDGVLPDKPVDALYHEFGASSRTIRVRFWIDNVRHEWPIVDQVSEALEIALTEAGIDLPFDTENVVLSMDPQTVQQLSQPQG
;
A
#
# COMPACT_ATOMS: atom_id res chain seq x y z
N MET A 1 20.22 -29.38 38.15
CA MET A 1 19.31 -29.95 37.14
C MET A 1 18.20 -28.92 36.93
N GLY A 2 17.89 -28.37 35.76
CA GLY A 2 18.41 -28.57 34.42
C GLY A 2 18.72 -27.23 33.75
N ALA A 3 19.73 -27.24 32.88
CA ALA A 3 20.02 -26.13 32.01
C ALA A 3 18.93 -26.05 30.94
N SER A 4 18.13 -24.99 30.97
CA SER A 4 17.30 -24.61 29.83
C SER A 4 18.21 -23.97 28.79
N GLN A 5 18.82 -24.82 27.96
CA GLN A 5 19.51 -24.37 26.76
C GLN A 5 18.41 -23.94 25.78
N VAL A 6 18.09 -22.64 25.76
CA VAL A 6 17.33 -22.06 24.64
C VAL A 6 18.28 -22.04 23.46
N ILE A 7 18.26 -23.13 22.70
CA ILE A 7 19.04 -23.23 21.47
C ILE A 7 18.29 -22.38 20.45
N ASN A 8 18.79 -21.18 20.20
CA ASN A 8 18.31 -20.33 19.13
C ASN A 8 18.78 -20.93 17.80
N TYR A 9 18.04 -21.94 17.33
CA TYR A 9 18.23 -22.52 16.01
C TYR A 9 17.59 -21.60 14.97
N SER A 10 18.31 -20.57 14.54
CA SER A 10 18.12 -19.96 13.22
C SER A 10 19.38 -19.17 12.89
N TYR A 11 20.17 -19.77 12.00
CA TYR A 11 21.23 -19.14 11.23
C TYR A 11 20.82 -17.72 10.80
N PRO A 12 21.62 -16.66 11.03
CA PRO A 12 21.25 -15.33 10.54
C PRO A 12 21.65 -15.26 9.07
N ASP A 13 20.90 -15.92 8.18
CA ASP A 13 20.75 -15.34 6.86
C ASP A 13 20.03 -14.00 7.09
N PRO A 14 20.67 -12.86 6.77
CA PRO A 14 20.09 -11.56 7.07
C PRO A 14 18.87 -11.35 6.16
N THR A 15 17.69 -11.72 6.64
CA THR A 15 16.44 -11.40 5.96
C THR A 15 16.01 -9.99 6.35
N TYR A 16 15.61 -9.19 5.37
CA TYR A 16 15.19 -7.82 5.55
C TYR A 16 13.70 -7.71 5.34
N ARG A 17 12.99 -6.99 6.23
CA ARG A 17 11.57 -6.71 6.04
C ARG A 17 11.40 -5.36 5.36
N VAL A 18 10.81 -5.37 4.18
CA VAL A 18 10.49 -4.19 3.37
C VAL A 18 9.04 -3.79 3.61
N GLN A 19 8.75 -2.50 3.46
CA GLN A 19 7.41 -1.95 3.60
C GLN A 19 7.11 -0.98 2.46
N ILE A 20 5.93 -1.14 1.85
CA ILE A 20 5.36 -0.20 0.90
C ILE A 20 3.94 0.18 1.32
N VAL A 21 3.41 1.23 0.70
CA VAL A 21 2.08 1.76 0.99
C VAL A 21 1.30 1.88 -0.32
N VAL A 22 0.07 1.35 -0.32
CA VAL A 22 -0.82 1.34 -1.48
C VAL A 22 -2.17 1.93 -1.09
N GLY A 23 -2.67 2.86 -1.88
CA GLY A 23 -4.03 3.39 -1.74
C GLY A 23 -5.03 2.55 -2.55
N VAL A 24 -6.19 2.26 -1.98
CA VAL A 24 -7.32 1.65 -2.69
C VAL A 24 -8.58 2.49 -2.49
N ALA A 25 -9.45 2.57 -3.48
CA ALA A 25 -10.66 3.36 -3.39
C ALA A 25 -11.62 2.83 -2.30
N TYR A 26 -12.41 3.73 -1.73
CA TYR A 26 -13.53 3.31 -0.87
C TYR A 26 -14.59 2.58 -1.72
N GLY A 27 -15.07 1.43 -1.23
CA GLY A 27 -16.08 0.62 -1.91
C GLY A 27 -15.63 -0.81 -2.21
N SER A 28 -14.31 -1.04 -2.25
CA SER A 28 -13.75 -2.39 -2.43
C SER A 28 -13.90 -3.25 -1.17
N ASP A 29 -14.15 -4.54 -1.36
CA ASP A 29 -14.13 -5.55 -0.29
C ASP A 29 -12.71 -5.68 0.24
N PHE A 30 -12.52 -5.38 1.53
CA PHE A 30 -11.18 -5.28 2.09
C PHE A 30 -10.50 -6.65 2.26
N ASP A 31 -11.27 -7.72 2.47
CA ASP A 31 -10.72 -9.06 2.56
C ASP A 31 -10.30 -9.56 1.18
N GLN A 32 -11.07 -9.26 0.14
CA GLN A 32 -10.66 -9.50 -1.25
C GLN A 32 -9.36 -8.75 -1.58
N VAL A 33 -9.27 -7.46 -1.23
CA VAL A 33 -8.06 -6.65 -1.47
C VAL A 33 -6.84 -7.29 -0.79
N ARG A 34 -6.97 -7.78 0.44
CA ARG A 34 -5.87 -8.46 1.14
C ARG A 34 -5.43 -9.74 0.45
N CYS A 35 -6.37 -10.56 -0.01
CA CYS A 35 -6.06 -11.78 -0.74
C CYS A 35 -5.28 -11.46 -2.02
N VAL A 36 -5.75 -10.50 -2.81
CA VAL A 36 -5.09 -10.07 -4.05
C VAL A 36 -3.68 -9.55 -3.79
N ILE A 37 -3.51 -8.67 -2.78
CA ILE A 37 -2.19 -8.15 -2.39
C ILE A 37 -1.25 -9.28 -1.99
N HIS A 38 -1.75 -10.23 -1.20
CA HIS A 38 -0.94 -11.34 -0.69
C HIS A 38 -0.47 -12.26 -1.80
N ASP A 39 -1.37 -12.64 -2.71
CA ASP A 39 -1.05 -13.51 -3.84
C ASP A 39 -0.09 -12.81 -4.81
N ALA A 40 -0.32 -11.53 -5.11
CA ALA A 40 0.54 -10.73 -5.99
C ALA A 40 1.98 -10.63 -5.45
N VAL A 41 2.14 -10.24 -4.17
CA VAL A 41 3.45 -10.05 -3.55
C VAL A 41 4.23 -11.36 -3.43
N ARG A 42 3.54 -12.47 -3.15
CA ARG A 42 4.19 -13.80 -3.06
C ARG A 42 4.67 -14.35 -4.39
N GLY A 43 4.12 -13.87 -5.50
CA GLY A 43 4.51 -14.26 -6.85
C GLY A 43 5.77 -13.56 -7.35
N VAL A 44 6.30 -12.55 -6.62
CA VAL A 44 7.44 -11.75 -7.07
C VAL A 44 8.77 -12.39 -6.70
N ASP A 45 9.66 -12.49 -7.68
CA ASP A 45 11.02 -12.98 -7.48
C ASP A 45 11.80 -12.10 -6.49
N GLY A 46 12.45 -12.74 -5.52
CA GLY A 46 13.18 -12.05 -4.44
C GLY A 46 12.36 -11.80 -3.18
N VAL A 47 11.03 -11.99 -3.22
CA VAL A 47 10.21 -12.08 -2.00
C VAL A 47 10.34 -13.49 -1.41
N LEU A 48 10.60 -13.58 -0.11
CA LEU A 48 10.78 -14.86 0.59
C LEU A 48 9.44 -15.59 0.79
N PRO A 49 9.21 -16.75 0.15
CA PRO A 49 7.92 -17.43 0.17
C PRO A 49 7.61 -18.11 1.50
N ASP A 50 8.63 -18.41 2.31
CA ASP A 50 8.50 -19.01 3.65
C ASP A 50 8.15 -17.99 4.73
N LYS A 51 8.22 -16.69 4.42
CA LYS A 51 7.97 -15.59 5.35
C LYS A 51 6.57 -14.99 5.17
N PRO A 52 5.98 -14.42 6.24
CA PRO A 52 4.66 -13.82 6.15
C PRO A 52 4.69 -12.54 5.31
N VAL A 53 3.66 -12.38 4.47
CA VAL A 53 3.31 -11.11 3.82
C VAL A 53 2.11 -10.52 4.56
N ASP A 54 2.23 -9.27 5.00
CA ASP A 54 1.17 -8.58 5.72
C ASP A 54 0.53 -7.51 4.82
N ALA A 55 -0.81 -7.48 4.76
CA ALA A 55 -1.59 -6.40 4.18
C ALA A 55 -2.47 -5.76 5.27
N LEU A 56 -1.96 -4.68 5.86
CA LEU A 56 -2.55 -4.03 7.04
C LEU A 56 -3.26 -2.74 6.67
N TYR A 57 -4.41 -2.50 7.28
CA TYR A 57 -5.02 -1.19 7.24
C TYR A 57 -4.08 -0.17 7.89
N HIS A 58 -3.77 0.91 7.19
CA HIS A 58 -2.84 1.92 7.67
C HIS A 58 -3.53 3.22 8.05
N GLU A 59 -4.36 3.78 7.16
CA GLU A 59 -4.94 5.12 7.33
C GLU A 59 -6.24 5.27 6.53
N PHE A 60 -7.13 6.14 7.01
CA PHE A 60 -8.30 6.62 6.28
C PHE A 60 -7.93 7.92 5.55
N GLY A 61 -7.79 7.86 4.22
CA GLY A 61 -7.62 9.04 3.37
C GLY A 61 -8.97 9.68 3.02
N ALA A 62 -8.93 10.84 2.35
CA ALA A 62 -10.13 11.59 1.96
C ALA A 62 -11.00 10.83 0.93
N SER A 63 -10.36 10.15 -0.02
CA SER A 63 -11.01 9.37 -1.10
C SER A 63 -10.48 7.94 -1.22
N SER A 64 -9.56 7.55 -0.35
CA SER A 64 -8.87 6.25 -0.39
C SER A 64 -8.66 5.65 0.99
N ARG A 65 -8.54 4.33 1.05
CA ARG A 65 -8.02 3.57 2.19
C ARG A 65 -6.56 3.27 1.91
N THR A 66 -5.70 3.59 2.86
CA THR A 66 -4.27 3.32 2.74
C THR A 66 -3.96 1.97 3.38
N ILE A 67 -3.30 1.11 2.61
CA ILE A 67 -2.89 -0.23 3.02
C ILE A 67 -1.38 -0.28 3.09
N ARG A 68 -0.86 -0.77 4.20
CA ARG A 68 0.55 -1.03 4.41
C ARG A 68 0.85 -2.48 4.07
N VAL A 69 1.70 -2.69 3.07
CA VAL A 69 2.14 -4.01 2.64
C VAL A 69 3.55 -4.25 3.18
N ARG A 70 3.77 -5.40 3.82
CA ARG A 70 5.09 -5.79 4.34
C ARG A 70 5.46 -7.18 3.85
N PHE A 71 6.69 -7.33 3.40
CA PHE A 71 7.23 -8.58 2.90
C PHE A 71 8.72 -8.69 3.24
N TRP A 72 9.29 -9.87 3.04
CA TRP A 72 10.67 -10.16 3.40
C TRP A 72 11.50 -10.46 2.16
N ILE A 73 12.74 -10.01 2.16
CA ILE A 73 13.74 -10.26 1.12
C ILE A 73 15.02 -10.80 1.75
N ASP A 74 15.85 -11.48 0.97
CA ASP A 74 17.15 -12.03 1.42
C ASP A 74 18.32 -11.03 1.28
N ASN A 75 18.15 -9.98 0.47
CA ASN A 75 19.23 -9.07 0.14
C ASN A 75 18.74 -7.63 -0.05
N VAL A 76 19.08 -6.75 0.89
CA VAL A 76 18.76 -5.31 0.85
C VAL A 76 19.28 -4.58 -0.40
N ARG A 77 20.32 -5.10 -1.07
CA ARG A 77 20.82 -4.48 -2.33
C ARG A 77 19.80 -4.59 -3.47
N HIS A 78 18.90 -5.56 -3.40
CA HIS A 78 17.82 -5.76 -4.36
C HIS A 78 16.48 -5.15 -3.89
N GLU A 79 16.47 -4.40 -2.78
CA GLU A 79 15.26 -3.78 -2.25
C GLU A 79 14.52 -2.97 -3.31
N TRP A 80 15.19 -2.02 -3.98
CA TRP A 80 14.54 -1.16 -4.97
C TRP A 80 13.99 -1.92 -6.19
N PRO A 81 14.76 -2.82 -6.85
CA PRO A 81 14.21 -3.67 -7.91
C PRO A 81 13.02 -4.54 -7.47
N ILE A 82 13.05 -5.10 -6.25
CA ILE A 82 11.94 -5.94 -5.75
C ILE A 82 10.73 -5.06 -5.44
N VAL A 83 10.92 -3.88 -4.85
CA VAL A 83 9.84 -2.93 -4.60
C VAL A 83 9.15 -2.51 -5.89
N ASP A 84 9.93 -2.26 -6.95
CA ASP A 84 9.41 -1.93 -8.28
C ASP A 84 8.54 -3.07 -8.85
N GLN A 85 9.07 -4.29 -8.87
CA GLN A 85 8.32 -5.48 -9.32
C GLN A 85 7.07 -5.75 -8.48
N VAL A 86 7.16 -5.59 -7.16
CA VAL A 86 6.00 -5.71 -6.26
C VAL A 86 4.96 -4.65 -6.56
N SER A 87 5.37 -3.41 -6.83
CA SER A 87 4.44 -2.32 -7.15
C SER A 87 3.71 -2.57 -8.47
N GLU A 88 4.43 -3.01 -9.51
CA GLU A 88 3.86 -3.40 -10.81
C GLU A 88 2.90 -4.59 -10.66
N ALA A 89 3.31 -5.65 -9.97
CA ALA A 89 2.48 -6.82 -9.72
C ALA A 89 1.19 -6.47 -8.96
N LEU A 90 1.26 -5.55 -8.01
CA LEU A 90 0.11 -5.05 -7.28
C LEU A 90 -0.82 -4.23 -8.16
N GLU A 91 -0.28 -3.33 -8.99
CA GLU A 91 -1.08 -2.53 -9.92
C GLU A 91 -1.88 -3.44 -10.87
N ILE A 92 -1.21 -4.43 -11.47
CA ILE A 92 -1.85 -5.40 -12.37
C ILE A 92 -2.92 -6.20 -11.63
N ALA A 93 -2.57 -6.82 -10.50
CA ALA A 93 -3.48 -7.72 -9.78
C ALA A 93 -4.71 -6.99 -9.22
N LEU A 94 -4.54 -5.77 -8.71
CA LEU A 94 -5.65 -4.95 -8.22
C LEU A 94 -6.57 -4.51 -9.36
N THR A 95 -6.00 -4.12 -10.50
CA THR A 95 -6.78 -3.76 -11.70
C THR A 95 -7.56 -4.96 -12.23
N GLU A 96 -6.95 -6.13 -12.34
CA GLU A 96 -7.61 -7.36 -12.80
C GLU A 96 -8.72 -7.82 -11.84
N ALA A 97 -8.56 -7.57 -10.54
CA ALA A 97 -9.58 -7.82 -9.53
C ALA A 97 -10.72 -6.78 -9.51
N GLY A 98 -10.65 -5.74 -10.35
CA GLY A 98 -11.63 -4.66 -10.39
C GLY A 98 -11.55 -3.72 -9.19
N ILE A 99 -10.40 -3.65 -8.53
CA ILE A 99 -10.16 -2.76 -7.39
C ILE A 99 -9.59 -1.45 -7.94
N ASP A 100 -10.39 -0.39 -7.86
CA ASP A 100 -9.96 0.94 -8.30
C ASP A 100 -8.79 1.47 -7.44
N LEU A 101 -7.71 1.81 -8.13
CA LEU A 101 -6.59 2.55 -7.58
C LEU A 101 -6.92 4.05 -7.68
N PRO A 102 -7.08 4.74 -6.54
CA PRO A 102 -7.45 6.14 -6.55
C PRO A 102 -6.28 6.95 -7.09
N PHE A 103 -6.52 7.69 -8.18
CA PHE A 103 -5.63 8.77 -8.58
C PHE A 103 -5.69 9.87 -7.53
N ASP A 104 -4.54 10.44 -7.17
CA ASP A 104 -4.47 11.55 -6.22
C ASP A 104 -5.37 12.67 -6.74
N THR A 105 -6.51 12.86 -6.08
CA THR A 105 -7.50 13.85 -6.48
C THR A 105 -7.16 15.10 -5.68
N GLU A 106 -6.41 16.04 -6.26
CA GLU A 106 -6.30 17.38 -5.68
C GLU A 106 -7.71 17.99 -5.62
N ASN A 107 -8.28 18.01 -4.41
CA ASN A 107 -9.48 18.79 -4.14
C ASN A 107 -9.10 20.28 -4.21
N VAL A 108 -9.21 20.88 -5.38
CA VAL A 108 -9.11 22.34 -5.54
C VAL A 108 -10.33 22.97 -4.88
N VAL A 109 -10.20 23.38 -3.63
CA VAL A 109 -11.17 24.26 -3.00
C VAL A 109 -10.99 25.65 -3.61
N LEU A 110 -11.82 25.98 -4.59
CA LEU A 110 -11.98 27.36 -5.08
C LEU A 110 -12.67 28.17 -3.97
N SER A 111 -11.88 28.71 -3.03
CA SER A 111 -12.34 29.79 -2.17
C SER A 111 -12.55 31.02 -3.05
N MET A 112 -13.78 31.26 -3.47
CA MET A 112 -14.14 32.53 -4.07
C MET A 112 -14.08 33.61 -2.99
N ASP A 113 -13.33 34.67 -3.23
CA ASP A 113 -13.33 35.82 -2.33
C ASP A 113 -14.77 36.36 -2.20
N PRO A 114 -15.27 36.64 -0.97
CA PRO A 114 -16.63 37.11 -0.77
C PRO A 114 -16.93 38.41 -1.54
N GLN A 115 -15.90 39.19 -1.87
CA GLN A 115 -16.01 40.41 -2.66
C GLN A 115 -16.34 40.12 -4.14
N THR A 116 -15.80 39.03 -4.71
CA THR A 116 -16.09 38.60 -6.09
C THR A 116 -17.52 38.08 -6.21
N VAL A 117 -18.00 37.35 -5.20
CA VAL A 117 -19.39 36.86 -5.14
C VAL A 117 -20.38 38.03 -5.04
N GLN A 118 -20.02 39.10 -4.31
CA GLN A 118 -20.85 40.30 -4.16
C GLN A 118 -20.90 41.16 -5.43
N GLN A 119 -19.82 41.23 -6.23
CA GLN A 119 -19.80 41.96 -7.50
C GLN A 119 -20.62 41.27 -8.60
N LEU A 120 -20.67 39.94 -8.60
CA LEU A 120 -21.47 39.16 -9.56
C LEU A 120 -22.97 39.11 -9.19
N SER A 121 -23.31 39.46 -7.95
CA SER A 121 -24.69 39.47 -7.44
C SER A 121 -25.43 40.78 -7.68
N GLN A 122 -24.77 41.81 -8.23
CA GLN A 122 -25.43 43.07 -8.57
C GLN A 122 -25.90 43.02 -10.04
N PRO A 123 -27.22 43.15 -10.32
CA PRO A 123 -27.67 43.29 -11.70
C PRO A 123 -27.07 44.57 -12.27
N GLN A 124 -26.34 44.47 -13.39
CA GLN A 124 -25.93 45.65 -14.14
C GLN A 124 -27.19 46.36 -14.62
N GLY A 125 -27.45 47.54 -14.03
CA GLY A 125 -28.46 48.48 -14.50
C GLY A 125 -27.97 49.30 -15.67
#